data_AF-A0A974X7K6-F1
#
_entry.id   AF-A0A974X7K6-F1
#
_cell.length_a   1.000
_cell.length_b   1.000
_cell.length_c   1.000
_cell.angle_alpha   90.00
_cell.angle_beta   90.00
_cell.angle_gamma   90.00
#
_symmetry.space_group_name_H-M   'P 1'
#
loop_
_entity.id
_entity.type
_entity.pdbx_description
1 polymer ?
#
loop_
_entity_poly.entity_id
_entity_poly.type
_entity_poly.pdbx_seq_one_letter_code
_entity_poly.pdbx_strand_id
1 'polypeptide(L)'
;MADHPAWLDDALTGPKRRLLIISPWITGSVVTRQFVGRLEQLARSADVTIFWGFGDNAKTDRHALQSLHDAAGRSSRLAVVRVDDTHAKILVSDSYYVKTSFNWLSFRGDSNRKFRQEEGDLVSDQVLADRAYDRYMRENCGLALEIVGTLPERYRTYVNPASSTTGPPPSSPDAMSPPRQSRAERKREALKSLSVGEVVSGTVKTITNFGAFVDLGEVDGLVHISQLADRRVDHPSDVVSVGDAVTVLVQDVDLDRERVSLSLRAVPQ
;
A
#
# COMPACT_ATOMS: atom_id res chain seq x y z
N MET A 1 -19.08 1.89 24.93
CA MET A 1 -18.48 0.65 24.39
C MET A 1 -19.12 0.39 23.06
N ALA A 2 -18.37 0.52 21.97
CA ALA A 2 -18.88 0.22 20.64
C ALA A 2 -18.71 -1.28 20.39
N ASP A 3 -19.80 -2.00 20.15
CA ASP A 3 -19.74 -3.41 19.76
C ASP A 3 -19.18 -3.48 18.32
N HIS A 4 -17.86 -3.63 18.19
CA HIS A 4 -17.14 -3.56 16.91
C HIS A 4 -17.68 -4.47 15.78
N PRO A 5 -18.16 -5.71 16.04
CA PRO A 5 -18.82 -6.51 15.00
C PRO A 5 -20.05 -5.83 14.40
N ALA A 6 -20.82 -5.08 15.20
CA ALA A 6 -22.04 -4.42 14.74
C ALA A 6 -21.75 -3.29 13.74
N TRP A 7 -20.64 -2.56 13.91
CA TRP A 7 -20.24 -1.51 12.97
C TRP A 7 -19.72 -2.05 11.64
N LEU A 8 -19.06 -3.21 11.65
CA LEU A 8 -18.69 -3.90 10.42
C LEU A 8 -19.94 -4.43 9.69
N ASP A 9 -20.90 -4.97 10.44
CA ASP A 9 -22.17 -5.40 9.87
C ASP A 9 -23.00 -4.23 9.31
N ASP A 10 -23.05 -3.09 9.99
CA ASP A 10 -23.67 -1.87 9.48
C ASP A 10 -22.97 -1.37 8.21
N ALA A 11 -21.63 -1.37 8.21
CA ALA A 11 -20.83 -0.96 7.06
C ALA A 11 -21.09 -1.81 5.81
N LEU A 12 -21.44 -3.08 6.00
CA LEU A 12 -21.77 -4.04 4.93
C LEU A 12 -23.27 -4.02 4.53
N THR A 13 -24.08 -3.16 5.14
CA THR A 13 -25.54 -3.12 4.89
C THR A 13 -26.08 -1.75 4.54
N GLY A 14 -27.25 -1.77 3.90
CA GLY A 14 -27.94 -0.58 3.48
C GLY A 14 -27.30 0.12 2.28
N PRO A 15 -27.97 1.15 1.75
CA PRO A 15 -27.43 1.95 0.66
C PRO A 15 -26.27 2.80 1.16
N LYS A 16 -25.13 2.73 0.47
CA LYS A 16 -23.96 3.56 0.74
C LYS A 16 -23.29 4.00 -0.56
N ARG A 17 -22.47 5.04 -0.50
CA ARG A 17 -21.67 5.53 -1.63
C ARG A 17 -20.27 4.92 -1.61
N ARG A 18 -19.72 4.66 -0.42
CA ARG A 18 -18.39 4.08 -0.28
C ARG A 18 -18.24 3.22 0.97
N LEU A 19 -17.26 2.33 0.92
CA LEU A 19 -16.77 1.59 2.06
C LEU A 19 -15.24 1.45 1.95
N LEU A 20 -14.54 1.83 3.02
CA LEU A 20 -13.11 1.61 3.16
C LEU A 20 -12.85 0.74 4.39
N ILE A 21 -12.14 -0.35 4.20
CA ILE A 21 -11.67 -1.22 5.28
C ILE A 21 -10.14 -1.27 5.22
N ILE A 22 -9.48 -1.01 6.35
CA ILE A 22 -8.04 -1.19 6.50
C ILE A 22 -7.82 -2.16 7.64
N SER A 23 -7.16 -3.29 7.35
CA SER A 23 -6.90 -4.34 8.32
C SER A 23 -5.55 -5.01 8.02
N PRO A 24 -4.65 -5.19 9.00
CA PRO A 24 -3.32 -5.76 8.77
C PRO A 24 -3.38 -7.16 8.16
N TRP A 25 -4.32 -7.98 8.64
CA TRP A 25 -4.48 -9.37 8.24
C TRP A 25 -5.91 -9.66 7.80
N ILE A 26 -6.07 -10.75 7.05
CA ILE A 26 -7.34 -11.26 6.54
C ILE A 26 -7.45 -12.74 6.95
N THR A 27 -8.56 -13.15 7.58
CA THR A 27 -8.77 -14.55 7.98
C THR A 27 -10.13 -15.07 7.54
N GLY A 28 -10.22 -16.37 7.27
CA GLY A 28 -11.48 -17.05 6.94
C GLY A 28 -12.51 -17.08 8.08
N SER A 29 -12.12 -16.70 9.31
CA SER A 29 -13.06 -16.54 10.43
C SER A 29 -13.98 -15.33 10.28
N VAL A 30 -13.57 -14.32 9.50
CA VAL A 30 -14.35 -13.10 9.24
C VAL A 30 -14.76 -13.04 7.78
N VAL A 31 -13.80 -13.23 6.89
CA VAL A 31 -13.99 -13.18 5.43
C VAL A 31 -14.55 -14.52 4.95
N THR A 32 -15.80 -14.74 5.31
CA THR A 32 -16.60 -15.89 4.91
C THR A 32 -17.22 -15.67 3.53
N ARG A 33 -17.80 -16.73 2.94
CA ARG A 33 -18.58 -16.62 1.70
C ARG A 33 -19.72 -15.60 1.80
N GLN A 34 -20.38 -15.53 2.96
CA GLN A 34 -21.46 -14.57 3.21
C GLN A 34 -20.93 -13.13 3.24
N PHE A 35 -19.79 -12.90 3.88
CA PHE A 35 -19.13 -11.61 3.91
C PHE A 35 -18.77 -11.13 2.50
N VAL A 36 -18.14 -11.99 1.69
CA VAL A 36 -17.78 -11.68 0.30
C VAL A 36 -19.02 -11.36 -0.53
N GLY A 37 -20.10 -12.13 -0.39
CA GLY A 37 -21.36 -11.86 -1.09
C GLY A 37 -21.98 -10.50 -0.74
N ARG A 38 -21.86 -10.04 0.52
CA ARG A 38 -22.31 -8.68 0.92
C ARG A 38 -21.45 -7.59 0.29
N LEU A 39 -20.12 -7.79 0.22
CA LEU A 39 -19.23 -6.85 -0.47
C LEU A 39 -19.56 -6.76 -1.96
N GLU A 40 -19.80 -7.89 -2.63
CA GLU A 40 -20.20 -7.91 -4.05
C GLU A 40 -21.54 -7.21 -4.26
N GLN A 41 -22.51 -7.41 -3.37
CA GLN A 41 -23.80 -6.70 -3.43
C GLN A 41 -23.62 -5.20 -3.25
N LEU A 42 -22.82 -4.78 -2.28
CA LEU A 42 -22.54 -3.37 -2.01
C LEU A 42 -21.79 -2.70 -3.18
N ALA A 43 -20.81 -3.41 -3.76
CA ALA A 43 -20.02 -2.93 -4.89
C ALA A 43 -20.82 -2.77 -6.20
N ARG A 44 -22.11 -3.12 -6.22
CA ARG A 44 -23.00 -2.78 -7.35
C ARG A 44 -23.32 -1.30 -7.42
N SER A 45 -23.29 -0.60 -6.29
CA SER A 45 -23.67 0.82 -6.19
C SER A 45 -22.72 1.69 -5.38
N ALA A 46 -21.80 1.08 -4.63
CA ALA A 46 -20.83 1.77 -3.77
C ALA A 46 -19.39 1.47 -4.20
N ASP A 47 -18.49 2.40 -3.94
CA ASP A 47 -17.05 2.18 -4.12
C ASP A 47 -16.47 1.52 -2.88
N VAL A 48 -16.00 0.27 -3.02
CA VAL A 48 -15.49 -0.55 -1.94
C VAL A 48 -13.98 -0.72 -2.10
N THR A 49 -13.21 -0.39 -1.07
CA THR A 49 -11.76 -0.57 -1.07
C THR A 49 -11.30 -1.22 0.23
N ILE A 50 -10.47 -2.25 0.10
CA ILE A 50 -9.88 -2.97 1.22
C ILE A 50 -8.37 -2.84 1.12
N PHE A 51 -7.72 -2.26 2.12
CA PHE A 51 -6.27 -2.31 2.28
C PHE A 51 -5.88 -3.34 3.31
N TRP A 52 -4.83 -4.11 3.00
CA TRP A 52 -4.27 -5.11 3.90
C TRP A 52 -2.77 -5.27 3.72
N GLY A 53 -2.11 -5.91 4.68
CA GLY A 53 -0.69 -6.23 4.59
C GLY A 53 0.08 -5.70 5.79
N PHE A 54 0.84 -6.58 6.43
CA PHE A 54 1.66 -6.23 7.57
C PHE A 54 2.83 -7.21 7.69
N GLY A 55 4.05 -6.76 7.38
CA GLY A 55 5.29 -7.50 7.59
C GLY A 55 5.20 -8.96 7.13
N ASP A 56 5.25 -9.91 8.08
CA ASP A 56 4.97 -11.32 7.81
C ASP A 56 3.46 -11.59 7.67
N ASN A 57 3.03 -11.80 6.43
CA ASN A 57 1.65 -12.12 6.06
C ASN A 57 1.26 -13.59 6.33
N ALA A 58 2.07 -14.38 7.06
CA ALA A 58 1.75 -15.76 7.43
C ALA A 58 0.41 -15.92 8.17
N LYS A 59 -0.10 -14.85 8.81
CA LYS A 59 -1.42 -14.83 9.48
C LYS A 59 -2.59 -14.68 8.51
N THR A 60 -2.34 -14.27 7.27
CA THR A 60 -3.38 -14.10 6.25
C THR A 60 -3.78 -15.44 5.67
N ASP A 61 -5.07 -15.74 5.72
CA ASP A 61 -5.65 -16.93 5.10
C ASP A 61 -5.71 -16.76 3.58
N ARG A 62 -5.00 -17.64 2.86
CA ARG A 62 -4.91 -17.61 1.40
C ARG A 62 -6.26 -17.83 0.71
N HIS A 63 -7.15 -18.65 1.25
CA HIS A 63 -8.47 -18.89 0.66
C HIS A 63 -9.40 -17.69 0.85
N ALA A 64 -9.33 -17.07 2.03
CA ALA A 64 -10.08 -15.85 2.31
C ALA A 64 -9.63 -14.69 1.40
N LEU A 65 -8.30 -14.51 1.26
CA LEU A 65 -7.71 -13.53 0.36
C LEU A 65 -8.12 -13.79 -1.10
N GLN A 66 -7.99 -15.04 -1.57
CA GLN A 66 -8.39 -15.40 -2.93
C GLN A 66 -9.88 -15.12 -3.19
N SER A 67 -10.75 -15.37 -2.22
CA SER A 67 -12.18 -15.08 -2.36
C SER A 67 -12.47 -13.58 -2.54
N LEU A 68 -11.70 -12.72 -1.86
CA LEU A 68 -11.77 -11.27 -2.05
C LEU A 68 -11.20 -10.84 -3.41
N HIS A 69 -10.07 -11.42 -3.82
CA HIS A 69 -9.48 -11.16 -5.14
C HIS A 69 -10.44 -11.53 -6.27
N ASP A 70 -11.08 -12.70 -6.18
CA ASP A 70 -12.07 -13.16 -7.14
C ASP A 70 -13.27 -12.22 -7.22
N ALA A 71 -13.76 -11.73 -6.08
CA ALA A 71 -14.84 -10.74 -6.03
C ALA A 71 -14.42 -9.39 -6.64
N ALA A 72 -13.21 -8.93 -6.33
CA ALA A 72 -12.65 -7.70 -6.88
C ALA A 72 -12.44 -7.79 -8.39
N GLY A 73 -12.02 -8.95 -8.90
CA GLY A 73 -11.88 -9.22 -10.33
C GLY A 73 -13.21 -9.23 -11.11
N ARG A 74 -14.34 -9.46 -10.43
CA ARG A 74 -15.68 -9.44 -11.03
C ARG A 74 -16.39 -8.08 -10.95
N SER A 75 -15.81 -7.10 -10.27
CA SER A 75 -16.46 -5.82 -9.98
C SER A 75 -15.63 -4.64 -10.48
N SER A 76 -16.32 -3.63 -11.01
CA SER A 76 -15.70 -2.37 -11.42
C SER A 76 -15.57 -1.35 -10.27
N ARG A 77 -16.06 -1.69 -9.06
CA ARG A 77 -16.08 -0.81 -7.89
C ARG A 77 -15.55 -1.45 -6.62
N LEU A 78 -14.89 -2.61 -6.73
CA LEU A 78 -14.23 -3.26 -5.61
C LEU A 78 -12.74 -3.36 -5.88
N ALA A 79 -11.94 -2.89 -4.93
CA ALA A 79 -10.50 -3.04 -4.93
C ALA A 79 -10.01 -3.69 -3.63
N VAL A 80 -9.07 -4.62 -3.76
CA VAL A 80 -8.34 -5.24 -2.66
C VAL A 80 -6.87 -4.94 -2.88
N VAL A 81 -6.25 -4.21 -1.98
CA VAL A 81 -4.92 -3.63 -2.15
C VAL A 81 -4.01 -4.12 -1.04
N ARG A 82 -2.90 -4.76 -1.42
CA ARG A 82 -1.82 -5.11 -0.51
C ARG A 82 -0.87 -3.93 -0.37
N VAL A 83 -0.55 -3.57 0.86
CA VAL A 83 0.46 -2.57 1.23
C VAL A 83 1.54 -3.23 2.08
N ASP A 84 2.68 -2.56 2.27
CA ASP A 84 3.85 -3.14 2.96
C ASP A 84 3.63 -3.31 4.47
N ASP A 85 3.22 -2.23 5.14
CA ASP A 85 3.06 -2.19 6.59
C ASP A 85 1.88 -1.32 7.02
N THR A 86 0.66 -1.86 6.91
CA THR A 86 -0.51 -1.22 7.52
C THR A 86 -0.81 -1.79 8.90
N HIS A 87 -0.34 -1.07 9.92
CA HIS A 87 -0.80 -1.26 11.29
C HIS A 87 -2.22 -0.70 11.53
N ALA A 88 -2.79 0.01 10.55
CA ALA A 88 -4.04 0.72 10.70
C ALA A 88 -5.24 -0.24 10.72
N LYS A 89 -6.25 0.13 11.50
CA LYS A 89 -7.48 -0.64 11.72
C LYS A 89 -8.65 0.31 11.60
N ILE A 90 -8.96 0.62 10.36
CA ILE A 90 -9.87 1.71 10.00
C ILE A 90 -11.07 1.13 9.27
N LEU A 91 -12.24 1.62 9.65
CA LEU A 91 -13.47 1.42 8.90
C LEU A 91 -14.03 2.80 8.56
N VAL A 92 -14.24 3.10 7.29
CA VAL A 92 -14.87 4.36 6.86
C VAL A 92 -16.10 4.05 6.03
N SER A 93 -17.19 4.69 6.38
CA SER A 93 -18.47 4.67 5.69
C SER A 93 -18.80 6.08 5.18
N ASP A 94 -20.04 6.32 4.79
CA ASP A 94 -20.46 7.62 4.26
C ASP A 94 -20.44 8.71 5.35
N SER A 95 -21.08 8.43 6.50
CA SER A 95 -21.32 9.41 7.57
C SER A 95 -20.45 9.23 8.81
N TYR A 96 -19.61 8.18 8.83
CA TYR A 96 -18.77 7.89 9.98
C TYR A 96 -17.45 7.25 9.60
N TYR A 97 -16.48 7.35 10.50
CA TYR A 97 -15.31 6.48 10.50
C TYR A 97 -15.03 5.96 11.91
N VAL A 98 -14.41 4.79 11.96
CA VAL A 98 -13.97 4.13 13.19
C VAL A 98 -12.48 3.85 13.08
N LYS A 99 -11.72 4.34 14.05
CA LYS A 99 -10.33 3.95 14.27
C LYS A 99 -10.25 3.18 15.56
N THR A 100 -9.65 1.99 15.55
CA THR A 100 -9.66 1.10 16.72
C THR A 100 -8.35 0.32 16.85
N SER A 101 -8.13 -0.33 18.00
CA SER A 101 -7.13 -1.38 18.14
C SER A 101 -7.60 -2.75 17.60
N PHE A 102 -8.86 -2.87 17.18
CA PHE A 102 -9.50 -4.09 16.68
C PHE A 102 -9.24 -4.39 15.21
N ASN A 103 -8.84 -5.62 14.88
CA ASN A 103 -8.62 -6.03 13.48
C ASN A 103 -9.93 -6.38 12.77
N TRP A 104 -10.36 -5.52 11.84
CA TRP A 104 -11.62 -5.68 11.12
C TRP A 104 -11.76 -6.99 10.36
N LEU A 105 -10.69 -7.51 9.74
CA LEU A 105 -10.74 -8.70 8.88
C LEU A 105 -10.05 -9.93 9.48
N SER A 106 -9.58 -9.87 10.72
CA SER A 106 -8.81 -10.97 11.34
C SER A 106 -9.13 -11.26 12.81
N PHE A 107 -10.28 -10.80 13.31
CA PHE A 107 -10.60 -11.02 14.72
C PHE A 107 -10.91 -12.50 15.01
N ARG A 108 -10.50 -12.95 16.21
CA ARG A 108 -10.91 -14.25 16.76
C ARG A 108 -12.17 -14.02 17.60
N GLY A 109 -13.32 -14.42 17.07
CA GLY A 109 -14.54 -14.53 17.86
C GLY A 109 -14.40 -15.67 18.85
N ASP A 110 -13.95 -15.39 20.06
CA ASP A 110 -14.13 -16.28 21.19
C ASP A 110 -15.32 -15.73 21.98
N SER A 111 -16.45 -16.45 21.94
CA SER A 111 -17.70 -16.05 22.59
C SER A 111 -17.58 -15.99 24.13
N ASN A 112 -16.51 -16.56 24.71
CA ASN A 112 -16.25 -16.59 26.15
C ASN A 112 -15.06 -15.73 26.59
N ARG A 113 -14.27 -15.17 25.67
CA ARG A 113 -13.29 -14.15 26.05
C ARG A 113 -14.02 -12.84 26.27
N LYS A 114 -14.07 -12.37 27.52
CA LYS A 114 -14.30 -10.95 27.79
C LYS A 114 -13.33 -10.19 26.91
N PHE A 115 -13.89 -9.46 25.94
CA PHE A 115 -13.20 -8.57 25.03
C PHE A 115 -11.98 -7.99 25.73
N ARG A 116 -10.78 -8.12 25.14
CA ARG A 116 -9.71 -7.18 25.51
C ARG A 116 -10.36 -5.80 25.48
N GLN A 117 -10.07 -4.97 26.47
CA GLN A 117 -10.48 -3.57 26.49
C GLN A 117 -9.88 -2.90 25.24
N GLU A 118 -10.55 -3.06 24.10
CA GLU A 118 -10.17 -2.50 22.83
C GLU A 118 -10.95 -1.21 22.72
N GLU A 119 -10.20 -0.10 22.74
CA GLU A 119 -10.75 1.23 22.60
C GLU A 119 -10.72 1.63 21.13
N GLY A 120 -11.74 2.34 20.70
CA GLY A 120 -11.81 2.89 19.36
C GLY A 120 -12.59 4.19 19.34
N ASP A 121 -12.12 5.11 18.52
CA ASP A 121 -12.77 6.39 18.26
C ASP A 121 -13.79 6.20 17.14
N LEU A 122 -15.07 6.32 17.48
CA LEU A 122 -16.15 6.50 16.51
C LEU A 122 -16.35 7.99 16.29
N VAL A 123 -16.25 8.41 15.03
CA VAL A 123 -16.58 9.77 14.62
C VAL A 123 -17.75 9.71 13.66
N SER A 124 -18.92 10.16 14.12
CA SER A 124 -20.17 10.22 13.35
C SER A 124 -20.40 11.62 12.78
N ASP A 125 -19.47 12.07 11.95
CA ASP A 125 -19.55 13.35 11.24
C ASP A 125 -19.14 13.12 9.79
N GLN A 126 -20.00 13.53 8.86
CA GLN A 126 -19.80 13.27 7.43
C GLN A 126 -18.57 13.99 6.87
N VAL A 127 -18.32 15.24 7.28
CA VAL A 127 -17.17 16.03 6.80
C VAL A 127 -15.86 15.41 7.30
N LEU A 128 -15.85 14.94 8.54
CA LEU A 128 -14.69 14.25 9.10
C LEU A 128 -14.51 12.85 8.47
N ALA A 129 -15.59 12.12 8.19
CA ALA A 129 -15.54 10.85 7.47
C ALA A 129 -15.02 11.02 6.03
N ASP A 130 -15.45 12.07 5.32
CA ASP A 130 -14.95 12.44 3.99
C ASP A 130 -13.44 12.70 4.02
N ARG A 131 -12.98 13.53 4.96
CA ARG A 131 -11.56 13.83 5.14
C ARG A 131 -10.75 12.59 5.51
N ALA A 132 -11.29 11.73 6.39
CA ALA A 132 -10.65 10.48 6.78
C ALA A 132 -10.52 9.53 5.59
N TYR A 133 -11.58 9.33 4.82
CA TYR A 133 -11.58 8.52 3.61
C TYR A 133 -10.53 9.03 2.61
N ASP A 134 -10.55 10.32 2.28
CA ASP A 134 -9.60 10.92 1.34
C ASP A 134 -8.15 10.83 1.82
N ARG A 135 -7.90 10.99 3.11
CA ARG A 135 -6.56 10.85 3.70
C ARG A 135 -6.07 9.41 3.56
N TYR A 136 -6.85 8.45 4.05
CA TYR A 136 -6.43 7.05 4.08
C TYR A 136 -6.29 6.43 2.69
N MET A 137 -7.18 6.78 1.75
CA MET A 137 -7.04 6.34 0.36
C MET A 137 -5.72 6.83 -0.26
N ARG A 138 -5.39 8.12 -0.12
CA ARG A 138 -4.15 8.69 -0.69
C ARG A 138 -2.90 8.08 -0.09
N GLU A 139 -2.84 8.01 1.24
CA GLU A 139 -1.69 7.44 1.97
C GLU A 139 -1.46 5.98 1.58
N ASN A 140 -2.51 5.15 1.57
CA ASN A 140 -2.35 3.71 1.31
C ASN A 140 -2.17 3.39 -0.17
N CYS A 141 -2.75 4.17 -1.10
CA CYS A 141 -2.47 4.01 -2.53
C CYS A 141 -0.99 4.28 -2.85
N GLY A 142 -0.36 5.26 -2.20
CA GLY A 142 1.08 5.52 -2.36
C GLY A 142 1.97 4.38 -1.88
N LEU A 143 1.46 3.55 -0.97
CA LEU A 143 2.15 2.39 -0.40
C LEU A 143 1.69 1.06 -1.04
N ALA A 144 0.87 1.11 -2.09
CA ALA A 144 0.34 -0.09 -2.72
C ALA A 144 1.47 -0.93 -3.33
N LEU A 145 1.52 -2.20 -2.97
CA LEU A 145 2.41 -3.19 -3.56
C LEU A 145 1.68 -4.02 -4.62
N GLU A 146 0.42 -4.34 -4.36
CA GLU A 146 -0.43 -5.11 -5.26
C GLU A 146 -1.86 -4.57 -5.20
N ILE A 147 -2.51 -4.41 -6.35
CA ILE A 147 -3.89 -3.97 -6.47
C ILE A 147 -4.66 -5.03 -7.24
N VAL A 148 -5.70 -5.58 -6.62
CA VAL A 148 -6.64 -6.49 -7.28
C VAL A 148 -8.01 -5.83 -7.41
N GLY A 149 -8.54 -5.79 -8.62
CA GLY A 149 -9.81 -5.11 -8.94
C GLY A 149 -9.63 -3.64 -9.35
N THR A 150 -10.63 -2.81 -9.06
CA THR A 150 -10.72 -1.43 -9.60
C THR A 150 -10.82 -0.40 -8.50
N LEU A 151 -9.79 0.45 -8.36
CA LEU A 151 -9.81 1.61 -7.46
C LEU A 151 -10.70 2.74 -8.02
N PRO A 152 -11.28 3.60 -7.15
CA PRO A 152 -11.95 4.81 -7.59
C PRO A 152 -10.99 5.71 -8.38
N GLU A 153 -11.47 6.26 -9.49
CA GLU A 153 -10.64 6.97 -10.48
C GLU A 153 -9.75 8.05 -9.87
N ARG A 154 -10.31 8.85 -8.95
CA ARG A 154 -9.61 9.95 -8.28
C ARG A 154 -8.38 9.53 -7.47
N TYR A 155 -8.25 8.25 -7.10
CA TYR A 155 -7.11 7.77 -6.32
C TYR A 155 -6.05 7.02 -7.12
N ARG A 156 -6.34 6.69 -8.39
CA ARG A 156 -5.43 5.91 -9.24
C ARG A 156 -4.11 6.65 -9.48
N THR A 157 -4.13 7.97 -9.48
CA THR A 157 -2.93 8.82 -9.64
C THR A 157 -1.99 8.78 -8.44
N TYR A 158 -2.46 8.32 -7.28
CA TYR A 158 -1.63 8.17 -6.07
C TYR A 158 -1.00 6.78 -5.99
N VAL A 159 -1.32 5.87 -6.90
CA VAL A 159 -0.76 4.51 -6.93
C VAL A 159 0.71 4.60 -7.34
N ASN A 160 1.57 3.92 -6.59
CA ASN A 160 2.97 3.79 -6.94
C ASN A 160 3.10 3.09 -8.31
N PRO A 161 3.86 3.63 -9.29
CA PRO A 161 4.11 2.97 -10.58
C PRO A 161 4.65 1.54 -10.46
N ALA A 162 5.32 1.24 -9.34
CA ALA A 162 5.83 -0.07 -8.99
C ALA A 162 4.77 -1.08 -8.51
N SER A 163 3.50 -0.70 -8.34
CA SER A 163 2.44 -1.62 -7.88
C SER A 163 2.05 -2.63 -8.98
N SER A 164 1.96 -3.92 -8.65
CA SER A 164 1.39 -4.91 -9.56
C SER A 164 -0.14 -4.80 -9.57
N THR A 165 -0.76 -4.56 -10.73
CA THR A 165 -2.23 -4.46 -10.84
C THR A 165 -2.79 -5.69 -11.55
N THR A 166 -3.80 -6.32 -10.95
CA THR A 166 -4.50 -7.50 -11.47
C THR A 166 -6.02 -7.25 -11.42
N GLY A 167 -6.69 -7.05 -12.54
CA GLY A 167 -8.13 -6.78 -12.54
C GLY A 167 -8.69 -6.57 -13.93
N PRO A 168 -10.03 -6.51 -14.08
CA PRO A 168 -10.63 -6.21 -15.36
C PRO A 168 -10.13 -4.83 -15.83
N PRO A 169 -9.75 -4.68 -17.12
CA PRO A 169 -9.31 -3.39 -17.63
C PRO A 169 -10.42 -2.35 -17.44
N PRO A 170 -10.08 -1.08 -17.16
CA PRO A 170 -11.07 -0.03 -17.12
C PRO A 170 -11.79 0.00 -18.48
N SER A 171 -13.12 -0.11 -18.43
CA SER A 171 -13.97 0.06 -19.59
C SER A 171 -13.96 1.53 -20.00
N SER A 172 -12.98 1.94 -20.80
CA SER A 172 -13.04 3.12 -21.65
C SER A 172 -12.15 2.88 -22.87
N PRO A 173 -12.65 3.15 -24.09
CA PRO A 173 -11.88 2.98 -25.31
C PRO A 173 -11.03 4.23 -25.48
N ASP A 174 -9.73 4.17 -25.23
CA ASP A 174 -8.75 4.92 -26.02
C ASP A 174 -7.31 4.61 -25.60
N ALA A 175 -6.46 4.58 -26.62
CA ALA A 175 -5.00 4.56 -26.57
C ALA A 175 -4.30 3.24 -26.13
N MET A 176 -4.18 2.36 -27.13
CA MET A 176 -2.96 1.62 -27.50
C MET A 176 -1.71 1.81 -26.60
N SER A 177 -1.23 0.72 -25.99
CA SER A 177 0.19 0.54 -25.63
C SER A 177 0.55 -0.96 -25.70
N PRO A 178 1.74 -1.33 -26.22
CA PRO A 178 2.03 -2.69 -26.69
C PRO A 178 2.35 -3.67 -25.55
N PRO A 179 2.29 -4.99 -25.79
CA PRO A 179 2.34 -5.99 -24.73
C PRO A 179 3.77 -6.41 -24.32
N ARG A 180 3.90 -6.70 -23.02
CA ARG A 180 4.73 -7.74 -22.37
C ARG A 180 6.26 -7.66 -22.50
N GLN A 181 6.90 -7.11 -21.46
CA GLN A 181 8.12 -7.66 -20.87
C GLN A 181 7.94 -7.66 -19.34
N SER A 182 8.35 -8.73 -18.67
CA SER A 182 8.17 -8.91 -17.23
C SER A 182 9.02 -7.90 -16.44
N ARG A 183 8.53 -7.44 -15.28
CA ARG A 183 9.25 -6.49 -14.41
C ARG A 183 10.64 -7.00 -13.98
N ALA A 184 10.84 -8.32 -13.95
CA ALA A 184 12.13 -8.95 -13.69
C ALA A 184 13.11 -8.81 -14.87
N GLU A 185 12.63 -8.81 -16.11
CA GLU A 185 13.46 -8.55 -17.30
C GLU A 185 13.86 -7.08 -17.37
N ARG A 186 12.92 -6.16 -17.14
CA ARG A 186 13.20 -4.71 -17.13
C ARG A 186 14.16 -4.30 -16.02
N LYS A 187 13.99 -4.84 -14.81
CA LYS A 187 14.91 -4.59 -13.69
C LYS A 187 16.31 -5.12 -13.98
N ARG A 188 16.43 -6.33 -14.56
CA ARG A 188 17.73 -6.88 -14.99
C ARG A 188 18.36 -6.10 -16.13
N GLU A 189 17.58 -5.58 -17.06
CA GLU A 189 18.07 -4.78 -18.18
C GLU A 189 18.53 -3.40 -17.71
N ALA A 190 17.77 -2.76 -16.80
CA ALA A 190 18.15 -1.50 -16.16
C ALA A 190 19.42 -1.65 -15.28
N LEU A 191 19.56 -2.75 -14.54
CA LEU A 191 20.79 -3.06 -13.80
C LEU A 191 21.99 -3.28 -14.72
N LYS A 192 21.78 -3.84 -15.93
CA LYS A 192 22.84 -4.03 -16.93
C LYS A 192 23.22 -2.74 -17.67
N SER A 193 22.30 -1.78 -17.77
CA SER A 193 22.59 -0.49 -18.41
C SER A 193 23.36 0.47 -17.50
N LEU A 194 23.27 0.30 -16.18
CA LEU A 194 23.99 1.14 -15.21
C LEU A 194 25.47 0.78 -15.17
N SER A 195 26.31 1.79 -15.36
CA SER A 195 27.77 1.63 -15.30
C SER A 195 28.34 2.22 -14.01
N VAL A 196 29.32 1.53 -13.41
CA VAL A 196 30.08 2.09 -12.27
C VAL A 196 30.79 3.38 -12.72
N GLY A 197 30.63 4.45 -11.96
CA GLY A 197 31.12 5.80 -12.28
C GLY A 197 30.10 6.68 -13.01
N GLU A 198 28.89 6.18 -13.30
CA GLU A 198 27.82 6.99 -13.87
C GLU A 198 27.15 7.87 -12.80
N VAL A 199 26.86 9.12 -13.18
CA VAL A 199 26.11 10.06 -12.34
C VAL A 199 24.64 9.95 -12.72
N VAL A 200 23.81 9.58 -11.75
CA VAL A 200 22.38 9.38 -11.93
C VAL A 200 21.61 10.26 -10.95
N SER A 201 20.42 10.71 -11.35
CA SER A 201 19.50 11.43 -10.47
C SER A 201 18.48 10.48 -9.90
N GLY A 202 18.17 10.61 -8.61
CA GLY A 202 17.20 9.77 -7.93
C GLY A 202 16.48 10.49 -6.81
N THR A 203 15.49 9.83 -6.22
CA THR A 203 14.71 10.41 -5.12
C THR A 203 14.90 9.59 -3.85
N VAL A 204 15.17 10.26 -2.72
CA VAL A 204 15.35 9.58 -1.44
C VAL A 204 14.01 8.96 -1.01
N LYS A 205 13.96 7.63 -0.93
CA LYS A 205 12.76 6.86 -0.60
C LYS A 205 12.64 6.59 0.89
N THR A 206 13.75 6.21 1.52
CA THR A 206 13.80 5.85 2.93
C THR A 206 15.16 6.17 3.52
N ILE A 207 15.21 6.64 4.76
CA ILE A 207 16.46 6.90 5.49
C ILE A 207 16.57 5.91 6.65
N THR A 208 17.74 5.31 6.83
CA THR A 208 18.06 4.40 7.93
C THR A 208 19.29 4.89 8.67
N ASN A 209 19.58 4.35 9.86
CA ASN A 209 20.73 4.78 10.66
C ASN A 209 22.10 4.58 9.99
N PHE A 210 22.18 3.74 8.95
CA PHE A 210 23.42 3.44 8.23
C PHE A 210 23.47 4.05 6.82
N GLY A 211 22.42 4.78 6.39
CA GLY A 211 22.40 5.37 5.05
C GLY A 211 21.03 5.84 4.56
N ALA A 212 20.94 6.13 3.27
CA ALA A 212 19.72 6.52 2.60
C ALA A 212 19.49 5.65 1.36
N PHE A 213 18.26 5.19 1.17
CA PHE A 213 17.83 4.51 -0.04
C PHE A 213 17.33 5.53 -1.05
N VAL A 214 17.88 5.50 -2.25
CA VAL A 214 17.58 6.40 -3.35
C VAL A 214 16.98 5.58 -4.49
N ASP A 215 15.80 5.98 -4.93
CA ASP A 215 15.09 5.41 -6.06
C ASP A 215 15.64 6.01 -7.37
N LEU A 216 16.15 5.16 -8.25
CA LEU A 216 16.65 5.54 -9.58
C LEU A 216 15.65 5.18 -10.70
N GLY A 217 14.40 4.84 -10.35
CA GLY A 217 13.33 4.46 -11.26
C GLY A 217 13.07 2.96 -11.25
N GLU A 218 13.86 2.20 -12.00
CA GLU A 218 13.69 0.74 -12.11
C GLU A 218 14.52 -0.04 -11.06
N VAL A 219 15.47 0.62 -10.40
CA VAL A 219 16.36 0.03 -9.39
C VAL A 219 16.49 0.93 -8.17
N ASP A 220 16.56 0.31 -6.99
CA ASP A 220 16.84 1.01 -5.73
C ASP A 220 18.36 0.97 -5.46
N GLY A 221 18.94 2.11 -5.09
CA GLY A 221 20.33 2.21 -4.66
C GLY A 221 20.47 2.64 -3.21
N LEU A 222 21.57 2.23 -2.56
CA LEU A 222 21.89 2.57 -1.19
C LEU A 222 23.07 3.54 -1.15
N VAL A 223 22.88 4.69 -0.51
CA VAL A 223 23.95 5.61 -0.12
C VAL A 223 24.30 5.34 1.33
N HIS A 224 25.50 4.83 1.59
CA HIS A 224 25.96 4.63 2.97
C HIS A 224 26.17 5.98 3.68
N ILE A 225 26.00 6.04 5.00
CA ILE A 225 26.13 7.29 5.78
C ILE A 225 27.49 7.99 5.56
N SER A 226 28.56 7.21 5.37
CA SER A 226 29.90 7.73 5.07
C SER A 226 30.05 8.32 3.66
N GLN A 227 29.07 8.10 2.79
CA GLN A 227 29.03 8.57 1.40
C GLN A 227 27.98 9.67 1.18
N LEU A 228 27.26 10.09 2.24
CA LEU A 228 26.27 11.17 2.18
C LEU A 228 26.91 12.56 2.09
N ALA A 229 28.04 12.80 2.76
CA ALA A 229 28.74 14.08 2.75
C ALA A 229 30.23 13.93 3.13
N ASP A 230 31.05 14.92 2.78
CA ASP A 230 32.46 15.02 3.21
C ASP A 230 32.65 15.33 4.71
N ARG A 231 31.59 15.80 5.37
CA ARG A 231 31.58 16.10 6.82
C ARG A 231 31.15 14.88 7.63
N ARG A 232 31.55 14.80 8.91
CA ARG A 232 31.02 13.80 9.83
C ARG A 232 29.53 14.06 10.04
N VAL A 233 28.71 13.09 9.65
CA VAL A 233 27.25 13.13 9.77
C VAL A 233 26.86 12.19 10.91
N ASP A 234 26.23 12.72 11.95
CA ASP A 234 25.74 11.91 13.08
C ASP A 234 24.38 11.26 12.74
N HIS A 235 23.51 11.98 12.02
CA HIS A 235 22.27 11.43 11.49
C HIS A 235 22.09 11.71 9.98
N PRO A 236 21.80 10.69 9.17
CA PRO A 236 21.65 10.84 7.72
C PRO A 236 20.49 11.76 7.32
N SER A 237 19.51 11.93 8.21
CA SER A 237 18.41 12.90 8.09
C SER A 237 18.85 14.37 8.14
N ASP A 238 20.09 14.67 8.57
CA ASP A 238 20.64 16.03 8.59
C ASP A 238 21.21 16.47 7.22
N VAL A 239 21.31 15.53 6.28
CA VAL A 239 21.87 15.76 4.94
C VAL A 239 20.84 15.54 3.84
N VAL A 240 19.97 14.55 4.01
CA VAL A 240 18.94 14.21 3.04
C VAL A 240 17.61 13.98 3.74
N SER A 241 16.51 14.38 3.10
CA SER A 241 15.14 14.10 3.56
C SER A 241 14.45 13.11 2.64
N VAL A 242 13.49 12.35 3.16
CA VAL A 242 12.64 11.49 2.32
C VAL A 242 11.84 12.37 1.35
N GLY A 243 11.90 12.05 0.06
CA GLY A 243 11.30 12.81 -1.03
C GLY A 243 12.26 13.78 -1.72
N ASP A 244 13.49 13.95 -1.23
CA ASP A 244 14.46 14.85 -1.87
C ASP A 244 15.00 14.25 -3.17
N ALA A 245 15.06 15.07 -4.21
CA ALA A 245 15.76 14.75 -5.45
C ALA A 245 17.26 14.95 -5.25
N VAL A 246 18.03 13.88 -5.39
CA VAL A 246 19.47 13.84 -5.15
C VAL A 246 20.21 13.29 -6.37
N THR A 247 21.35 13.88 -6.68
CA THR A 247 22.26 13.38 -7.72
C THR A 247 23.33 12.53 -7.07
N VAL A 248 23.55 11.31 -7.57
CA VAL A 248 24.39 10.29 -6.95
C VAL A 248 25.27 9.60 -7.98
N LEU A 249 26.48 9.23 -7.58
CA LEU A 249 27.41 8.45 -8.39
C LEU A 249 27.24 6.95 -8.08
N VAL A 250 27.14 6.12 -9.12
CA VAL A 250 27.18 4.66 -8.99
C VAL A 250 28.58 4.21 -8.60
N GLN A 251 28.75 3.68 -7.39
CA GLN A 251 30.03 3.15 -6.91
C GLN A 251 30.20 1.67 -7.20
N ASP A 252 29.12 0.91 -7.12
CA ASP A 252 29.14 -0.54 -7.31
C ASP A 252 27.76 -1.06 -7.71
N VAL A 253 27.70 -2.11 -8.52
CA VAL A 253 26.46 -2.73 -8.99
C VAL A 253 26.52 -4.23 -8.70
N ASP A 254 25.71 -4.69 -7.75
CA ASP A 254 25.57 -6.10 -7.40
C ASP A 254 24.37 -6.69 -8.16
N LEU A 255 24.66 -7.42 -9.25
CA LEU A 255 23.68 -8.07 -10.11
C LEU A 255 23.03 -9.31 -9.46
N ASP A 256 23.72 -9.96 -8.51
CA ASP A 256 23.23 -11.17 -7.84
C ASP A 256 22.21 -10.82 -6.75
N ARG A 257 22.44 -9.71 -6.05
CA ARG A 257 21.57 -9.22 -4.98
C ARG A 257 20.61 -8.12 -5.46
N GLU A 258 20.70 -7.73 -6.73
CA GLU A 258 19.91 -6.68 -7.38
C GLU A 258 19.99 -5.33 -6.64
N ARG A 259 21.19 -4.92 -6.24
CA ARG A 259 21.43 -3.70 -5.45
C ARG A 259 22.53 -2.85 -6.06
N VAL A 260 22.36 -1.54 -5.98
CA VAL A 260 23.37 -0.57 -6.44
C VAL A 260 23.88 0.21 -5.24
N SER A 261 25.19 0.33 -5.09
CA SER A 261 25.82 1.19 -4.09
C SER A 261 26.09 2.56 -4.70
N LEU A 262 25.64 3.60 -4.01
CA LEU A 262 25.63 4.98 -4.50
C LEU A 262 26.42 5.89 -3.56
N SER A 263 26.93 7.00 -4.10
CA SER A 263 27.59 8.05 -3.31
C SER A 263 27.15 9.43 -3.73
N LEU A 264 26.73 10.24 -2.76
CA LEU A 264 26.46 11.67 -2.94
C LEU A 264 27.75 12.48 -2.99
N ARG A 265 28.76 12.01 -2.26
CA ARG A 265 30.07 12.67 -2.14
C ARG A 265 30.88 12.63 -3.44
N ALA A 266 30.83 11.52 -4.16
CA ALA A 266 31.70 11.28 -5.31
C ALA A 266 31.18 11.89 -6.64
N VAL A 267 30.11 12.68 -6.60
CA VAL A 267 29.59 13.37 -7.78
C VAL A 267 30.54 14.51 -8.16
N PRO A 268 31.13 14.50 -9.37
CA PRO A 268 31.96 15.62 -9.83
C PRO A 268 31.10 16.89 -9.94
N GLN A 269 31.60 17.98 -9.34
CA GLN A 269 31.03 19.33 -9.44
C GLN A 269 31.33 19.96 -10.80
#